data_AF-A0A645H8Q0-F1
#
_entry.id   AF-A0A645H8Q0-F1
#
_cell.length_a   1.000
_cell.length_b   1.000
_cell.length_c   1.000
_cell.angle_alpha   90.00
_cell.angle_beta   90.00
_cell.angle_gamma   90.00
#
_symmetry.space_group_name_H-M   'P 1'
#
loop_
_entity.id
_entity.type
_entity.pdbx_description
1 polymer ?
#
loop_
_entity_poly.entity_id
_entity_poly.type
_entity_poly.pdbx_seq_one_letter_code
_entity_poly.pdbx_strand_id
1 'polypeptide(L)'
;MIDELKKLPIASAQTFTVADSLGKIAVIESNPETLEVIYPKEGEDFVATAKNFNSEKLKCFRTPEDIDDWRSEERYFNAKTALELNRKDYSVAFAQKLLSGDYGFMCQYDRRKNADTVWSVVYDVKNCKIYRVEGNPSRKKFKEDNRMKFRN
;
A
#
# COMPACT_ATOMS: atom_id res chain seq x y z
N MET A 1 0.72 18.36 -7.03
CA MET A 1 1.01 17.60 -5.79
C MET A 1 2.43 17.04 -5.73
N ILE A 2 2.90 16.28 -6.74
CA ILE A 2 4.22 15.63 -6.69
C ILE A 2 5.36 16.67 -6.72
N ASP A 3 5.24 17.73 -7.50
CA ASP A 3 6.27 18.78 -7.57
C ASP A 3 6.34 19.63 -6.31
N GLU A 4 5.25 19.71 -5.54
CA GLU A 4 5.18 20.36 -4.25
C GLU A 4 5.84 19.50 -3.16
N LEU A 5 5.71 18.17 -3.22
CA LEU A 5 6.42 17.26 -2.32
C LEU A 5 7.94 17.43 -2.43
N LYS A 6 8.47 17.67 -3.63
CA LYS A 6 9.91 17.94 -3.85
C LYS A 6 10.41 19.23 -3.17
N LYS A 7 9.50 20.12 -2.78
CA LYS A 7 9.83 21.40 -2.12
C LYS A 7 9.77 21.30 -0.59
N LEU A 8 9.15 20.25 -0.05
CA LEU A 8 9.03 20.07 1.39
C LEU A 8 10.35 19.52 1.96
N PRO A 9 10.82 20.03 3.10
CA PRO A 9 11.95 19.43 3.79
C PRO A 9 11.59 18.02 4.27
N ILE A 10 12.42 17.04 3.94
CA ILE A 10 12.23 15.63 4.30
C ILE A 10 13.25 15.26 5.38
N ALA A 11 12.76 14.87 6.56
CA ALA A 11 13.59 14.50 7.70
C ALA A 11 13.68 12.99 7.95
N SER A 12 12.84 12.19 7.26
CA SER A 12 12.74 10.74 7.46
C SER A 12 12.52 9.98 6.16
N ALA A 13 12.92 8.70 6.17
CA ALA A 13 12.56 7.74 5.14
C ALA A 13 11.05 7.46 5.17
N GLN A 14 10.39 7.52 4.01
CA GLN A 14 8.94 7.37 3.93
C GLN A 14 8.48 6.94 2.54
N THR A 15 7.35 6.24 2.50
CA THR A 15 6.66 5.82 1.30
C THR A 15 5.23 6.33 1.33
N PHE A 16 4.78 6.96 0.25
CA PHE A 16 3.41 7.40 0.06
C PHE A 16 2.80 6.73 -1.15
N THR A 17 1.52 6.39 -1.07
CA THR A 17 0.73 6.06 -2.25
C THR A 17 -0.25 7.19 -2.48
N VAL A 18 -0.24 7.73 -3.69
CA VAL A 18 -1.12 8.83 -4.09
C VAL A 18 -1.99 8.37 -5.25
N ALA A 19 -3.28 8.71 -5.18
CA ALA A 19 -4.24 8.45 -6.24
C ALA A 19 -5.13 9.69 -6.44
N ASP A 20 -5.48 10.01 -7.69
CA ASP A 20 -6.44 11.07 -8.01
C ASP A 20 -7.80 10.50 -8.43
N SER A 21 -8.79 11.40 -8.56
CA SER A 21 -10.15 11.03 -8.96
C SER A 21 -10.29 10.57 -10.42
N LEU A 22 -9.24 10.76 -11.24
CA LEU A 22 -9.17 10.27 -12.62
C LEU A 22 -8.56 8.87 -12.70
N GLY A 23 -8.18 8.28 -11.55
CA GLY A 23 -7.60 6.94 -11.49
C GLY A 23 -6.09 6.91 -11.72
N LYS A 24 -5.41 8.06 -11.79
CA LYS A 24 -3.94 8.07 -11.82
C LYS A 24 -3.42 7.72 -10.44
N ILE A 25 -2.45 6.83 -10.38
CA ILE A 25 -1.85 6.34 -9.14
C ILE A 25 -0.33 6.35 -9.24
N ALA A 26 0.35 6.61 -8.12
CA ALA A 26 1.79 6.49 -8.01
C ALA A 26 2.21 6.13 -6.58
N VAL A 27 3.36 5.46 -6.45
CA VAL A 27 4.08 5.33 -5.18
C VAL A 27 5.23 6.33 -5.20
N ILE A 28 5.42 7.05 -4.10
CA ILE A 28 6.52 8.00 -3.90
C ILE A 28 7.37 7.43 -2.78
N GLU A 29 8.65 7.20 -3.06
CA GLU A 29 9.63 6.78 -2.08
C GLU A 29 10.59 7.93 -1.85
N SER A 30 10.90 8.22 -0.59
CA SER A 30 11.76 9.36 -0.27
C SER A 30 12.53 9.18 1.03
N ASN A 31 13.67 9.85 1.09
CA ASN A 31 14.45 10.09 2.30
C ASN A 31 15.01 11.54 2.23
N PRO A 32 15.83 11.99 3.19
CA PRO A 32 16.44 13.33 3.14
C PRO A 32 17.35 13.60 1.93
N GLU A 33 17.81 12.57 1.21
CA GLU A 33 18.76 12.68 0.09
C GLU A 33 18.08 12.65 -1.28
N THR A 34 17.00 11.87 -1.42
CA THR A 34 16.40 11.59 -2.71
C THR A 34 14.91 11.28 -2.63
N LEU A 35 14.22 11.50 -3.76
CA LEU A 35 12.81 11.22 -3.94
C LEU A 35 12.62 10.56 -5.31
N GLU A 36 12.02 9.38 -5.31
CA GLU A 36 11.69 8.62 -6.50
C GLU A 36 10.18 8.45 -6.61
N VAL A 37 9.67 8.55 -7.84
CA VAL A 37 8.26 8.35 -8.14
C VAL A 37 8.12 7.12 -9.01
N ILE A 38 7.36 6.14 -8.52
CA ILE A 38 7.06 4.89 -9.18
C ILE A 38 5.64 5.00 -9.75
N TYR A 39 5.57 5.03 -11.07
CA TYR A 39 4.32 4.93 -11.82
C TYR A 39 4.03 3.47 -12.21
N PRO A 40 2.78 3.14 -12.56
CA PRO A 40 2.47 1.87 -13.21
C PRO A 40 3.38 1.66 -14.44
N LYS A 41 3.81 0.41 -14.68
CA LYS A 41 4.60 0.11 -15.88
C LYS A 41 3.70 0.13 -17.11
N GLU A 42 4.33 0.08 -18.30
CA GLU A 42 3.58 -0.02 -19.55
C GLU A 42 2.64 -1.23 -19.54
N GLY A 43 1.36 -0.98 -19.85
CA GLY A 43 0.29 -1.98 -19.83
C GLY A 43 -0.27 -2.31 -18.43
N GLU A 44 0.21 -1.67 -17.35
CA GLU A 44 -0.31 -1.81 -16.00
C GLU A 44 -1.06 -0.55 -15.55
N ASP A 45 -2.07 -0.76 -14.70
CA ASP A 45 -2.86 0.32 -14.09
C ASP A 45 -2.75 0.32 -12.56
N PHE A 46 -1.68 -0.28 -12.02
CA PHE A 46 -1.48 -0.44 -10.58
C PHE A 46 -0.05 -0.11 -10.15
N VAL A 47 0.10 0.16 -8.86
CA VAL A 47 1.39 0.19 -8.14
C VAL A 47 1.24 -0.63 -6.87
N ALA A 48 2.35 -1.18 -6.36
CA ALA A 48 2.38 -1.92 -5.11
C ALA A 48 3.62 -1.52 -4.32
N THR A 49 3.51 -1.53 -3.00
CA THR A 49 4.64 -1.34 -2.08
C THR A 49 4.32 -1.96 -0.72
N ALA A 50 5.34 -2.20 0.08
CA ALA A 50 5.23 -2.73 1.43
C ALA A 50 6.00 -1.84 2.41
N LYS A 51 6.96 -2.37 3.17
CA LYS A 51 7.80 -1.57 4.08
C LYS A 51 9.04 -1.01 3.38
N ASN A 52 9.69 -1.83 2.56
CA ASN A 52 10.98 -1.51 1.94
C ASN A 52 10.81 -0.72 0.63
N PHE A 53 11.79 0.14 0.34
CA PHE A 53 11.88 0.88 -0.92
C PHE A 53 12.08 -0.05 -2.11
N ASN A 54 11.38 0.15 -3.22
CA ASN A 54 11.42 -0.68 -4.42
C ASN A 54 12.27 -0.06 -5.54
N SER A 55 12.44 1.27 -5.53
CA SER A 55 13.24 1.99 -6.53
C SER A 55 14.73 1.68 -6.38
N GLU A 56 15.42 1.47 -7.50
CA GLU A 56 16.85 1.09 -7.50
C GLU A 56 17.72 2.07 -6.72
N LYS A 57 17.44 3.38 -6.79
CA LYS A 57 18.21 4.41 -6.08
C LYS A 57 18.02 4.35 -4.57
N LEU A 58 16.87 3.91 -4.08
CA LEU A 58 16.57 3.87 -2.66
C LEU A 58 16.78 2.48 -2.03
N LYS A 59 17.05 1.43 -2.83
CA LYS A 59 17.29 0.07 -2.32
C LYS A 59 18.44 -0.01 -1.31
N CYS A 60 19.50 0.78 -1.48
CA CYS A 60 20.63 0.80 -0.55
C CYS A 60 20.30 1.40 0.82
N PHE A 61 19.17 2.11 0.96
CA PHE A 61 18.68 2.67 2.22
C PHE A 61 17.64 1.77 2.92
N ARG A 62 17.41 0.55 2.42
CA ARG A 62 16.51 -0.41 3.08
C ARG A 62 17.05 -0.79 4.45
N THR A 63 16.14 -1.07 5.38
CA THR A 63 16.52 -1.72 6.64
C THR A 63 17.10 -3.10 6.33
N PRO A 64 18.15 -3.56 7.04
CA PRO A 64 18.63 -4.94 6.96
C PRO A 64 17.49 -5.94 7.16
N GLU A 65 17.51 -7.05 6.41
CA GLU A 65 16.43 -8.04 6.38
C GLU A 65 16.18 -8.71 7.76
N ASP A 66 17.21 -8.77 8.59
CA ASP A 66 17.17 -9.33 9.94
C ASP A 66 16.56 -8.37 10.98
N ILE A 67 16.29 -7.11 10.61
CA ILE A 67 15.79 -6.09 11.52
C ILE A 67 14.43 -5.57 11.04
N ASP A 68 13.37 -5.94 11.75
CA ASP A 68 12.01 -5.42 11.55
C ASP A 68 11.49 -5.53 10.10
N ASP A 69 12.02 -6.41 9.25
CA ASP A 69 11.61 -6.46 7.84
C ASP A 69 10.11 -6.79 7.68
N TRP A 70 9.57 -7.57 8.63
CA TRP A 70 8.18 -8.02 8.61
C TRP A 70 7.81 -8.66 7.25
N ARG A 71 8.74 -9.43 6.68
CA ARG A 71 8.61 -10.12 5.38
C ARG A 71 8.19 -9.15 4.27
N SER A 72 8.80 -7.98 4.23
CA SER A 72 8.39 -6.89 3.35
C SER A 72 8.42 -7.31 1.88
N GLU A 73 9.45 -8.04 1.47
CA GLU A 73 9.60 -8.49 0.08
C GLU A 73 8.49 -9.48 -0.32
N GLU A 74 8.16 -10.43 0.56
CA GLU A 74 7.09 -11.38 0.29
C GLU A 74 5.72 -10.69 0.20
N ARG A 75 5.43 -9.74 1.09
CA ARG A 75 4.18 -8.96 1.04
C ARG A 75 4.09 -8.16 -0.26
N TYR A 76 5.19 -7.53 -0.66
CA TYR A 76 5.26 -6.79 -1.92
C TYR A 76 5.04 -7.72 -3.11
N PHE A 77 5.71 -8.87 -3.15
CA PHE A 77 5.57 -9.86 -4.21
C PHE A 77 4.13 -10.37 -4.32
N ASN A 78 3.53 -10.81 -3.22
CA ASN A 78 2.16 -11.32 -3.21
C ASN A 78 1.16 -10.23 -3.66
N ALA A 79 1.31 -9.00 -3.16
CA ALA A 79 0.45 -7.89 -3.58
C ALA A 79 0.58 -7.58 -5.08
N LYS A 80 1.81 -7.48 -5.57
CA LYS A 80 2.09 -7.23 -6.99
C LYS A 80 1.54 -8.34 -7.88
N THR A 81 1.83 -9.61 -7.57
CA THR A 81 1.34 -10.75 -8.34
C THR A 81 -0.18 -10.84 -8.33
N ALA A 82 -0.84 -10.59 -7.20
CA ALA A 82 -2.30 -10.56 -7.14
C ALA A 82 -2.89 -9.47 -8.04
N LEU A 83 -2.31 -8.26 -8.03
CA LEU A 83 -2.74 -7.17 -8.91
C LEU A 83 -2.52 -7.52 -10.39
N GLU A 84 -1.35 -8.07 -10.72
CA GLU A 84 -1.01 -8.50 -12.09
C GLU A 84 -1.97 -9.54 -12.65
N LEU A 85 -2.36 -10.53 -11.84
CA LEU A 85 -3.25 -11.61 -12.25
C LEU A 85 -4.73 -11.21 -12.31
N ASN A 86 -5.12 -10.12 -11.62
CA ASN A 86 -6.51 -9.67 -11.51
C ASN A 86 -6.76 -8.31 -12.19
N ARG A 87 -5.94 -7.91 -13.18
CA ARG A 87 -6.01 -6.60 -13.89
C ARG A 87 -7.39 -6.16 -14.40
N LYS A 88 -8.31 -7.11 -14.61
CA LYS A 88 -9.66 -6.84 -15.13
C LYS A 88 -10.74 -6.71 -14.04
N ASP A 89 -10.39 -6.93 -12.77
CA ASP A 89 -11.34 -6.97 -11.65
C ASP A 89 -10.79 -6.26 -10.41
N TYR A 90 -10.43 -4.98 -10.58
CA TYR A 90 -10.12 -4.11 -9.45
C TYR A 90 -11.41 -3.63 -8.78
N SER A 91 -11.97 -4.51 -7.95
CA SER A 91 -13.14 -4.23 -7.13
C SER A 91 -12.77 -4.03 -5.65
N VAL A 92 -13.67 -3.40 -4.90
CA VAL A 92 -13.55 -3.31 -3.43
C VAL A 92 -13.46 -4.71 -2.82
N ALA A 93 -14.22 -5.67 -3.35
CA ALA A 93 -14.18 -7.06 -2.89
C ALA A 93 -12.81 -7.70 -3.13
N PHE A 94 -12.21 -7.51 -4.30
CA PHE A 94 -10.85 -7.95 -4.60
C PHE A 94 -9.84 -7.34 -3.61
N ALA A 95 -9.86 -6.02 -3.41
CA ALA A 95 -8.95 -5.36 -2.48
C ALA A 95 -9.08 -5.88 -1.03
N GLN A 96 -10.31 -6.14 -0.57
CA GLN A 96 -10.55 -6.72 0.75
C GLN A 96 -10.00 -8.15 0.88
N LYS A 97 -10.17 -9.01 -0.14
CA LYS A 97 -9.59 -10.35 -0.17
C LYS A 97 -8.07 -10.32 -0.19
N LEU A 98 -7.48 -9.44 -1.01
CA LEU A 98 -6.05 -9.22 -1.06
C LEU A 98 -5.49 -8.87 0.32
N LEU A 99 -6.06 -7.87 0.98
CA LEU A 99 -5.63 -7.45 2.32
C LEU A 99 -5.86 -8.54 3.38
N SER A 100 -6.85 -9.41 3.20
CA SER A 100 -7.12 -10.57 4.06
C SER A 100 -6.09 -11.69 3.93
N GLY A 101 -5.30 -11.69 2.85
CA GLY A 101 -4.29 -12.71 2.53
C GLY A 101 -4.78 -13.88 1.69
N ASP A 102 -5.91 -13.72 1.00
CA ASP A 102 -6.45 -14.78 0.14
C ASP A 102 -5.54 -15.06 -1.08
N TYR A 103 -4.60 -14.15 -1.37
CA TYR A 103 -3.63 -14.24 -2.47
C TYR A 103 -2.19 -14.46 -1.99
N GLY A 104 -2.01 -14.88 -0.75
CA GLY A 104 -0.70 -15.11 -0.15
C GLY A 104 -0.50 -14.31 1.12
N PHE A 105 0.69 -14.46 1.71
CA PHE A 105 1.04 -13.79 2.95
C PHE A 105 0.98 -12.26 2.81
N MET A 106 0.20 -11.63 3.68
CA MET A 106 0.17 -10.19 3.90
C MET A 106 0.50 -9.86 5.35
N CYS A 107 -0.30 -10.32 6.31
CA CYS A 107 -0.05 -10.04 7.73
C CYS A 107 -0.53 -11.17 8.65
N GLN A 108 -0.51 -12.42 8.18
CA GLN A 108 -0.93 -13.59 8.95
C GLN A 108 0.21 -14.06 9.89
N TYR A 109 0.77 -13.14 10.70
CA TYR A 109 1.85 -13.42 11.64
C TYR A 109 1.40 -14.33 12.79
N ASP A 110 2.36 -15.02 13.43
CA ASP A 110 2.11 -15.66 14.73
C ASP A 110 1.93 -14.58 15.80
N ARG A 111 0.73 -14.49 16.36
CA ARG A 111 0.37 -13.49 17.39
C ARG A 111 1.22 -13.61 18.66
N ARG A 112 1.83 -14.77 18.91
CA ARG A 112 2.79 -14.94 20.02
C ARG A 112 4.03 -14.05 19.88
N LYS A 113 4.30 -13.52 18.69
CA LYS A 113 5.39 -12.57 18.41
C LYS A 113 4.98 -11.10 18.60
N ASN A 114 3.82 -10.82 19.19
CA ASN A 114 3.27 -9.46 19.36
C ASN A 114 3.19 -8.64 18.05
N ALA A 115 3.06 -9.32 16.92
CA ALA A 115 2.94 -8.72 15.60
C ALA A 115 1.58 -9.08 14.99
N ASP A 116 0.82 -8.07 14.60
CA ASP A 116 -0.45 -8.25 13.90
C ASP A 116 -0.87 -6.96 13.20
N THR A 117 -1.82 -7.07 12.27
CA THR A 117 -2.45 -5.89 11.65
C THR A 117 -3.34 -5.18 12.67
N VAL A 118 -3.05 -3.90 12.93
CA VAL A 118 -3.87 -3.03 13.78
C VAL A 118 -5.14 -2.58 13.06
N TRP A 119 -5.08 -2.30 11.76
CA TRP A 119 -6.22 -1.94 10.92
C TRP A 119 -5.88 -2.08 9.43
N SER A 120 -6.90 -2.10 8.58
CA SER A 120 -6.75 -2.01 7.12
C SER A 120 -7.85 -1.15 6.53
N VAL A 121 -7.58 -0.54 5.38
CA VAL A 121 -8.50 0.38 4.70
C VAL A 121 -8.47 0.16 3.19
N VAL A 122 -9.63 0.32 2.55
CA VAL A 122 -9.81 0.37 1.10
C VAL A 122 -10.50 1.69 0.77
N TYR A 123 -9.87 2.48 -0.10
CA TYR A 123 -10.43 3.71 -0.63
C TYR A 123 -10.99 3.43 -2.03
N ASP A 124 -12.31 3.49 -2.17
CA ASP A 124 -12.99 3.49 -3.47
C ASP A 124 -13.11 4.93 -3.94
N VAL A 125 -12.06 5.39 -4.62
CA VAL A 125 -11.90 6.79 -5.06
C VAL A 125 -13.00 7.19 -6.03
N LYS A 126 -13.41 6.29 -6.93
CA LYS A 126 -14.44 6.55 -7.94
C LYS A 126 -15.79 6.87 -7.32
N ASN A 127 -16.17 6.13 -6.28
CA ASN A 127 -17.47 6.29 -5.62
C ASN A 127 -17.40 7.13 -4.34
N CYS A 128 -16.23 7.70 -4.00
CA CYS A 128 -15.99 8.44 -2.76
C CYS A 128 -16.38 7.63 -1.51
N LYS A 129 -16.02 6.34 -1.46
CA LYS A 129 -16.31 5.45 -0.33
C LYS A 129 -15.03 4.96 0.35
N ILE A 130 -15.13 4.77 1.66
CA ILE A 130 -14.04 4.25 2.48
C ILE A 130 -14.55 2.99 3.17
N TYR A 131 -13.79 1.91 3.12
CA TYR A 131 -14.05 0.69 3.88
C TYR A 131 -12.88 0.42 4.79
N ARG A 132 -13.14 0.10 6.06
CA ARG A 132 -12.08 -0.17 7.04
C ARG A 132 -12.37 -1.40 7.86
N VAL A 133 -11.32 -1.95 8.45
CA VAL A 133 -11.39 -2.96 9.49
C VAL A 133 -10.40 -2.59 10.59
N GLU A 134 -10.85 -2.64 11.85
CA GLU A 134 -10.00 -2.46 13.02
C GLU A 134 -9.54 -3.84 13.50
N GLY A 135 -8.29 -4.18 13.26
CA GLY A 135 -7.67 -5.48 13.44
C GLY A 135 -7.46 -6.22 12.13
N ASN A 136 -6.95 -7.44 12.22
CA ASN A 136 -6.55 -8.21 11.05
C ASN A 136 -7.74 -8.61 10.14
N PRO A 137 -7.72 -8.25 8.84
CA PRO A 137 -8.78 -8.56 7.88
C PRO A 137 -9.02 -10.06 7.65
N SER A 138 -8.03 -10.92 7.91
CA SER A 138 -8.22 -12.38 7.86
C SER A 138 -9.21 -12.92 8.92
N ARG A 139 -9.50 -12.12 9.96
CA ARG A 139 -10.34 -12.51 11.10
C ARG A 139 -11.51 -11.58 11.35
N LYS A 140 -11.51 -10.40 10.73
CA LYS A 140 -12.50 -9.34 10.95
C LYS A 140 -13.00 -8.81 9.62
N LYS A 141 -14.26 -8.37 9.61
CA LYS A 141 -14.91 -7.89 8.40
C LYS A 141 -14.71 -6.39 8.23
N PHE A 142 -14.53 -5.96 6.99
CA PHE A 142 -14.59 -4.57 6.61
C PHE A 142 -16.00 -3.99 6.83
N LYS A 143 -16.05 -2.70 7.16
CA LYS A 143 -17.26 -1.89 7.27
C LYS A 143 -17.06 -0.57 6.55
N GLU A 144 -18.12 -0.04 5.96
CA GLU A 144 -18.10 1.32 5.39
C GLU A 144 -17.82 2.36 6.49
N ASP A 145 -16.91 3.27 6.22
CA ASP A 145 -16.51 4.35 7.12
C ASP A 145 -17.11 5.67 6.67
N ASN A 146 -18.04 6.17 7.48
CA ASN A 146 -18.80 7.40 7.20
C ASN A 146 -18.28 8.63 7.97
N ARG A 147 -17.09 8.52 8.61
CA ARG A 147 -16.48 9.61 9.41
C ARG A 147 -15.98 10.75 8.52
N MET A 148 -15.38 10.42 7.38
CA MET A 148 -15.00 11.42 6.39
C MET A 148 -16.23 11.88 5.62
N LYS A 149 -16.46 13.19 5.56
CA LYS A 149 -17.51 13.79 4.73
C LYS A 149 -16.87 14.37 3.48
N PHE A 150 -17.08 13.71 2.34
CA PHE A 150 -16.68 14.26 1.05
C PHE A 150 -17.58 15.45 0.73
N ARG A 151 -16.98 16.57 0.34
CA ARG A 151 -17.72 17.74 -0.15
C ARG A 151 -18.05 17.48 -1.61
N ASN A 152 -19.32 17.63 -1.97
CA ASN A 152 -19.79 17.66 -3.36
C ASN A 152 -19.40 18.98 -4.02
#